data_AF-A0A1C3E777-F1
#
_entry.id   AF-A0A1C3E777-F1
#
_cell.length_a   1.000
_cell.length_b   1.000
_cell.length_c   1.000
_cell.angle_alpha   90.00
_cell.angle_beta   90.00
_cell.angle_gamma   90.00
#
_symmetry.space_group_name_H-M   'P 1'
#
loop_
_entity.id
_entity.type
_entity.pdbx_description
1 polymer ?
#
loop_
_entity_poly.entity_id
_entity_poly.type
_entity_poly.pdbx_seq_one_letter_code
_entity_poly.pdbx_strand_id
1 'polypeptide(L)'
;MRTLLCAITMLALSLVHSTLADDTSRILAKPHDAVPSIADARKVLDLSQIPLAPGVEIAPRRPIFSLSYDCAASPKESYKHHQRQFTSTGWKELPGSSIEDALASGTFQRSGYSLSLMVMPAGGKSRVSIIPHGNVPLAKLPSLPGSTVLSDTPAQIMLIMPETSAPIARKITQDLIDRGWKTYGEAGPTRSFVQGSTLLNVMISDAPGQAGKSMVMYSTVLRSADLPVTDDATAIQYSDALTQVSWQSSSDPKEVIARTKSLMEAQGWKSTTTEPLYIDYKWTMFFRSDPKTLRKLEVRDLKPGSRALLKEFLPEEIPDQPTTAAPGNP
;
A
#
# COMPACT_ATOMS: atom_id res chain seq x y z
N MET A 1 -3.90 -7.29 24.66
CA MET A 1 -4.40 -6.90 23.32
C MET A 1 -3.81 -5.54 22.96
N ARG A 2 -2.75 -5.51 22.13
CA ARG A 2 -2.20 -4.26 21.58
C ARG A 2 -2.91 -4.01 20.25
N THR A 3 -3.81 -3.03 20.24
CA THR A 3 -4.45 -2.49 19.05
C THR A 3 -3.35 -1.81 18.23
N LEU A 4 -2.80 -2.49 17.22
CA LEU A 4 -1.95 -1.86 16.23
C LEU A 4 -2.87 -1.04 15.32
N LEU A 5 -3.15 0.18 15.76
CA LEU A 5 -3.86 1.18 14.99
C LEU A 5 -3.03 1.40 13.71
N CYS A 6 -3.60 1.08 12.54
CA CYS A 6 -3.10 1.58 11.27
C CYS A 6 -3.17 3.12 11.37
N ALA A 7 -2.05 3.73 11.75
CA ALA A 7 -1.88 5.16 11.68
C ALA A 7 -1.84 5.54 10.21
N ILE A 8 -3.02 5.80 9.64
CA ILE A 8 -3.16 6.74 8.53
C ILE A 8 -2.57 8.03 9.09
N THR A 9 -1.30 8.26 8.78
CA THR A 9 -0.61 9.48 9.17
C THR A 9 -1.32 10.56 8.36
N MET A 10 -2.11 11.41 9.03
CA MET A 10 -2.57 12.64 8.41
C MET A 10 -1.30 13.38 8.00
N LEU A 11 -1.04 13.44 6.69
CA LEU A 11 -0.09 14.39 6.14
C LEU A 11 -0.55 15.77 6.63
N ALA A 12 0.26 16.43 7.44
CA ALA A 12 0.01 17.81 7.82
C ALA A 12 -0.07 18.62 6.51
N LEU A 13 -1.25 19.20 6.24
CA LEU A 13 -1.47 20.10 5.12
C LEU A 13 -0.60 21.35 5.33
N SER A 14 0.57 21.40 4.71
CA SER A 14 1.13 22.67 4.29
C SER A 14 0.26 23.18 3.13
N LEU A 15 -0.65 24.10 3.43
CA LEU A 15 -1.47 24.84 2.47
C LEU A 15 -0.57 25.71 1.58
N VAL A 16 0.10 25.10 0.59
CA VAL A 16 0.59 25.86 -0.56
C VAL A 16 -0.65 26.11 -1.42
N HIS A 17 -1.08 27.37 -1.49
CA HIS A 17 -2.11 27.80 -2.43
C HIS A 17 -1.57 27.66 -3.85
N SER A 18 -1.69 26.48 -4.43
CA SER A 18 -1.57 26.31 -5.87
C SER A 18 -2.79 26.97 -6.50
N THR A 19 -2.60 28.10 -7.16
CA THR A 19 -3.59 28.71 -8.05
C THR A 19 -3.81 27.77 -9.24
N LEU A 20 -4.76 26.84 -9.12
CA LEU A 20 -5.18 25.99 -10.23
C LEU A 20 -6.29 26.69 -11.00
N ALA A 21 -6.08 26.78 -12.32
CA ALA A 21 -7.09 27.23 -13.26
C ALA A 21 -8.35 26.34 -13.18
N ASP A 22 -9.50 26.99 -13.29
CA ASP A 22 -10.84 26.39 -13.26
C ASP A 22 -11.11 25.61 -14.55
N ASP A 23 -10.46 24.45 -14.71
CA ASP A 23 -10.73 23.54 -15.82
C ASP A 23 -11.86 22.58 -15.42
N THR A 24 -13.08 23.08 -15.54
CA THR A 24 -14.34 22.35 -15.33
C THR A 24 -14.62 21.29 -16.40
N SER A 25 -13.70 21.07 -17.35
CA SER A 25 -13.87 20.15 -18.48
C SER A 25 -13.18 18.79 -18.31
N ARG A 26 -13.11 18.25 -17.08
CA ARG A 26 -12.63 16.88 -16.85
C ARG A 26 -13.65 15.84 -17.35
N ILE A 27 -13.61 15.58 -18.65
CA ILE A 27 -14.25 14.42 -19.30
C ILE A 27 -13.59 13.15 -18.74
N LEU A 28 -14.39 12.11 -18.49
CA LEU A 28 -13.90 10.78 -18.12
C LEU A 28 -12.71 10.39 -19.00
N ALA A 29 -11.51 10.31 -18.42
CA ALA A 29 -10.32 9.93 -19.16
C ALA A 29 -10.52 8.53 -19.76
N LYS A 30 -10.13 8.31 -21.01
CA LYS A 30 -10.09 6.97 -21.65
C LYS A 30 -9.19 6.01 -20.85
N PRO A 31 -9.32 4.68 -21.01
CA PRO A 31 -8.47 3.70 -20.34
C PRO A 31 -6.99 4.09 -20.52
N HIS A 32 -6.35 4.43 -19.41
CA HIS A 32 -4.99 4.98 -19.40
C HIS A 32 -3.95 3.86 -19.36
N ASP A 33 -2.75 4.21 -19.82
CA ASP A 33 -1.51 3.41 -19.83
C ASP A 33 -1.42 2.40 -18.68
N ALA A 34 -1.09 1.15 -19.02
CA ALA A 34 -0.99 0.07 -18.04
C ALA A 34 -0.13 0.46 -16.83
N VAL A 35 -0.68 0.33 -15.62
CA VAL A 35 0.07 0.58 -14.39
C VAL A 35 1.27 -0.37 -14.34
N PRO A 36 2.50 0.12 -14.09
CA PRO A 36 3.70 -0.71 -14.16
C PRO A 36 3.64 -1.94 -13.26
N SER A 37 4.28 -3.02 -13.69
CA SER A 37 4.50 -4.20 -12.86
C SER A 37 5.39 -3.87 -11.67
N ILE A 38 5.39 -4.73 -10.63
CA ILE A 38 6.31 -4.60 -9.48
C ILE A 38 7.77 -4.63 -9.94
N ALA A 39 8.10 -5.50 -10.89
CA ALA A 39 9.45 -5.60 -11.44
C ALA A 39 9.88 -4.32 -12.17
N ASP A 40 8.98 -3.66 -12.90
CA ASP A 40 9.30 -2.41 -13.59
C ASP A 40 9.42 -1.23 -12.64
N ALA A 41 8.54 -1.13 -11.65
CA ALA A 41 8.65 -0.12 -10.60
C ALA A 41 9.94 -0.28 -9.78
N ARG A 42 10.38 -1.53 -9.53
CA ARG A 42 11.61 -1.83 -8.79
C ARG A 42 12.87 -1.34 -9.50
N LYS A 43 12.89 -1.37 -10.83
CA LYS A 43 14.01 -0.83 -11.63
C LYS A 43 14.19 0.67 -11.41
N VAL A 44 13.09 1.37 -11.08
CA VAL A 44 13.16 2.77 -10.67
C VAL A 44 13.57 2.81 -9.21
N LEU A 45 12.76 2.30 -8.28
CA LEU A 45 13.01 2.45 -6.85
C LEU A 45 13.13 1.10 -6.14
N ASP A 46 14.20 0.90 -5.38
CA ASP A 46 14.31 -0.23 -4.46
C ASP A 46 14.78 0.27 -3.09
N LEU A 47 13.83 0.50 -2.19
CA LEU A 47 14.09 0.98 -0.82
C LEU A 47 14.84 -0.06 0.02
N SER A 48 14.86 -1.34 -0.38
CA SER A 48 15.68 -2.36 0.28
C SER A 48 17.18 -2.14 0.08
N GLN A 49 17.57 -1.32 -0.90
CA GLN A 49 18.98 -1.05 -1.24
C GLN A 49 19.45 0.35 -0.80
N ILE A 50 18.57 1.21 -0.31
CA ILE A 50 18.92 2.59 0.09
C ILE A 50 19.71 2.58 1.42
N PRO A 51 20.91 3.19 1.51
CA PRO A 51 21.65 3.20 2.77
C PRO A 51 20.90 3.99 3.86
N LEU A 52 20.79 3.42 5.05
CA LEU A 52 20.10 4.05 6.18
C LEU A 52 20.90 5.22 6.75
N ALA A 53 20.23 6.15 7.44
CA ALA A 53 20.88 7.22 8.18
C ALA A 53 21.71 6.67 9.35
N PRO A 54 22.73 7.39 9.84
CA PRO A 54 23.55 6.94 10.97
C PRO A 54 22.74 6.66 12.24
N GLY A 55 23.20 5.68 13.03
CA GLY A 55 22.65 5.40 14.36
C GLY A 55 21.38 4.54 14.36
N VAL A 56 21.20 3.66 13.38
CA VAL A 56 20.18 2.60 13.43
C VAL A 56 20.67 1.48 14.33
N GLU A 57 19.96 1.22 15.43
CA GLU A 57 20.27 0.13 16.36
C GLU A 57 19.68 -1.21 15.93
N ILE A 58 18.44 -1.18 15.42
CA ILE A 58 17.71 -2.36 14.98
C ILE A 58 17.49 -2.23 13.48
N ALA A 59 18.06 -3.15 12.71
CA ALA A 59 17.85 -3.19 11.27
C ALA A 59 16.34 -3.32 11.00
N PRO A 60 15.74 -2.38 10.24
CA PRO A 60 14.34 -2.49 9.88
C PRO A 60 14.15 -3.68 8.93
N ARG A 61 12.95 -4.24 8.92
CA ARG A 61 12.50 -5.09 7.80
C ARG A 61 12.49 -4.24 6.52
N ARG A 62 12.98 -4.79 5.40
CA ARG A 62 13.22 -4.01 4.17
C ARG A 62 12.48 -4.54 2.92
N PRO A 63 11.14 -4.39 2.84
CA PRO A 63 10.42 -4.57 1.59
C PRO A 63 10.92 -3.61 0.49
N ILE A 64 10.62 -3.92 -0.77
CA ILE A 64 11.08 -3.15 -1.94
C ILE A 64 10.60 -1.69 -1.88
N PHE A 65 9.36 -1.45 -1.45
CA PHE A 65 8.71 -0.14 -1.48
C PHE A 65 8.22 0.35 -0.11
N SER A 66 8.72 -0.22 0.99
CA SER A 66 8.45 0.29 2.33
C SER A 66 9.73 0.46 3.11
N LEU A 67 9.95 1.65 3.66
CA LEU A 67 11.03 1.90 4.60
C LEU A 67 10.55 2.85 5.70
N SER A 68 10.52 2.33 6.92
CA SER A 68 10.36 3.12 8.14
C SER A 68 11.23 2.56 9.24
N TYR A 69 11.97 3.44 9.92
CA TYR A 69 12.94 3.04 10.94
C TYR A 69 13.28 4.20 11.87
N ASP A 70 13.80 3.87 13.05
CA ASP A 70 14.28 4.84 14.03
C ASP A 70 15.82 4.93 13.98
N CYS A 71 16.37 6.12 14.16
CA CYS A 71 17.81 6.39 14.14
C CYS A 71 18.20 7.49 15.15
N ALA A 72 19.46 7.50 15.58
CA ALA A 72 19.96 8.47 16.56
C ALA A 72 20.21 9.88 15.97
N ALA A 73 20.42 9.99 14.65
CA ALA A 73 20.60 11.28 13.99
C ALA A 73 19.35 12.17 14.10
N SER A 74 19.52 13.49 14.14
CA SER A 74 18.40 14.44 14.24
C SER A 74 17.49 14.42 13.01
N PRO A 75 16.24 14.91 13.08
CA PRO A 75 15.33 14.92 11.93
C PRO A 75 15.93 15.59 10.69
N LYS A 76 16.61 16.72 10.90
CA LYS A 76 17.30 17.49 9.86
C LYS A 76 18.47 16.72 9.23
N GLU A 77 19.32 16.09 10.05
CA GLU A 77 20.46 15.31 9.55
C GLU A 77 20.01 14.08 8.76
N SER A 78 19.06 13.31 9.30
CA SER A 78 18.50 12.13 8.65
C SER A 78 17.77 12.47 7.35
N TYR A 79 17.06 13.60 7.31
CA TYR A 79 16.45 14.09 6.08
C TYR A 79 17.51 14.46 5.04
N LYS A 80 18.53 15.24 5.42
CA LYS A 80 19.61 15.64 4.49
C LYS A 80 20.40 14.45 3.97
N HIS A 81 20.57 13.40 4.78
CA HIS A 81 21.16 12.14 4.34
C HIS A 81 20.39 11.54 3.16
N HIS A 82 19.08 11.33 3.29
CA HIS A 82 18.26 10.77 2.21
C HIS A 82 18.04 11.73 1.04
N GLN A 83 17.88 13.03 1.29
CA GLN A 83 17.79 14.04 0.25
C GLN A 83 19.01 13.97 -0.69
N ARG A 84 20.23 13.87 -0.13
CA ARG A 84 21.46 13.70 -0.93
C ARG A 84 21.46 12.41 -1.74
N GLN A 85 21.04 11.30 -1.15
CA GLN A 85 20.95 10.02 -1.86
C GLN A 85 19.99 10.07 -3.03
N PHE A 86 18.77 10.59 -2.81
CA PHE A 86 17.77 10.72 -3.86
C PHE A 86 18.24 11.67 -4.97
N THR A 87 18.76 12.84 -4.62
CA THR A 87 19.27 13.80 -5.61
C THR A 87 20.47 13.26 -6.39
N SER A 88 21.41 12.57 -5.74
CA SER A 88 22.55 11.93 -6.43
C SER A 88 22.15 10.81 -7.40
N THR A 89 20.96 10.22 -7.22
CA THR A 89 20.41 9.18 -8.09
C THR A 89 19.37 9.73 -9.08
N GLY A 90 19.34 11.05 -9.28
CA GLY A 90 18.52 11.71 -10.30
C GLY A 90 17.07 11.98 -9.89
N TRP A 91 16.72 11.83 -8.60
CA TRP A 91 15.43 12.31 -8.12
C TRP A 91 15.46 13.83 -7.94
N LYS A 92 14.44 14.49 -8.46
CA LYS A 92 14.24 15.92 -8.29
C LYS A 92 13.35 16.17 -7.08
N GLU A 93 13.83 16.95 -6.13
CA GLU A 93 13.01 17.48 -5.04
C GLU A 93 12.01 18.50 -5.59
N LEU A 94 10.76 18.39 -5.17
CA LEU A 94 9.67 19.27 -5.56
C LEU A 94 9.52 20.43 -4.56
N PRO A 95 8.92 21.56 -4.97
CA PRO A 95 8.61 22.65 -4.05
C PRO A 95 7.73 22.17 -2.88
N GLY A 96 7.90 22.80 -1.71
CA GLY A 96 7.12 22.50 -0.50
C GLY A 96 7.83 21.66 0.55
N SER A 97 9.12 21.35 0.37
CA SER A 97 9.93 20.76 1.45
C SER A 97 10.00 21.70 2.66
N SER A 98 9.93 21.12 3.85
CA SER A 98 10.19 21.79 5.13
C SER A 98 11.31 21.07 5.86
N ILE A 99 12.27 21.80 6.42
CA ILE A 99 13.43 21.24 7.11
C ILE A 99 13.65 22.02 8.39
N GLU A 100 12.99 21.58 9.45
CA GLU A 100 13.07 22.13 10.79
C GLU A 100 13.72 21.11 11.73
N ASP A 101 14.17 21.56 12.90
CA ASP A 101 14.83 20.67 13.87
C ASP A 101 13.86 19.61 14.43
N ALA A 102 12.57 19.93 14.50
CA ALA A 102 11.52 19.05 15.02
C ALA A 102 10.78 18.25 13.94
N LEU A 103 10.96 18.55 12.66
CA LEU A 103 10.30 17.86 11.55
C LEU A 103 11.00 18.22 10.24
N ALA A 104 11.26 17.23 9.40
CA ALA A 104 11.72 17.47 8.04
C ALA A 104 10.95 16.60 7.05
N SER A 105 10.42 17.21 6.00
CA SER A 105 9.61 16.51 4.99
C SER A 105 9.83 17.09 3.60
N GLY A 106 9.66 16.26 2.57
CA GLY A 106 9.66 16.71 1.18
C GLY A 106 9.26 15.61 0.22
N THR A 107 8.94 16.03 -1.00
CA THR A 107 8.49 15.14 -2.07
C THR A 107 9.53 15.12 -3.19
N PHE A 108 9.81 13.94 -3.71
CA PHE A 108 10.80 13.73 -4.76
C PHE A 108 10.14 13.07 -5.96
N GLN A 109 10.60 13.40 -7.17
CA GLN A 109 10.09 12.82 -8.42
C GLN A 109 11.22 12.38 -9.35
N ARG A 110 11.04 11.23 -10.02
CA ARG A 110 11.93 10.75 -11.08
C ARG A 110 11.17 9.87 -12.07
N SER A 111 11.31 10.13 -13.37
CA SER A 111 10.68 9.33 -14.43
C SER A 111 9.17 9.12 -14.24
N GLY A 112 8.46 10.15 -13.76
CA GLY A 112 7.03 10.09 -13.46
C GLY A 112 6.67 9.47 -12.11
N TYR A 113 7.60 8.78 -11.43
CA TYR A 113 7.39 8.26 -10.08
C TYR A 113 7.58 9.36 -9.04
N SER A 114 6.74 9.38 -7.99
CA SER A 114 6.90 10.25 -6.83
C SER A 114 7.09 9.44 -5.54
N LEU A 115 7.78 10.04 -4.57
CA LEU A 115 7.87 9.55 -3.19
C LEU A 115 7.86 10.72 -2.21
N SER A 116 7.37 10.47 -1.01
CA SER A 116 7.49 11.38 0.13
C SER A 116 8.54 10.86 1.10
N LEU A 117 9.39 11.75 1.59
CA LEU A 117 10.32 11.53 2.69
C LEU A 117 9.83 12.37 3.88
N MET A 118 9.67 11.75 5.04
CA MET A 118 9.34 12.43 6.28
C MET A 118 10.25 11.92 7.40
N VAL A 119 10.73 12.84 8.22
CA VAL A 119 11.53 12.54 9.40
C VAL A 119 10.99 13.34 10.59
N MET A 120 10.64 12.66 11.66
CA MET A 120 10.03 13.26 12.86
C MET A 120 10.60 12.63 14.15
N PRO A 121 10.56 13.33 15.29
CA PRO A 121 10.93 12.78 16.59
C PRO A 121 10.10 11.54 16.97
N ALA A 122 10.76 10.56 17.58
CA ALA A 122 10.18 9.34 18.11
C ALA A 122 10.97 8.84 19.34
N GLY A 123 10.51 9.19 20.55
CA GLY A 123 11.07 8.65 21.80
C GLY A 123 12.56 8.91 22.00
N GLY A 124 13.03 10.15 21.75
CA GLY A 124 14.45 10.52 21.85
C GLY A 124 15.30 10.13 20.62
N LYS A 125 14.67 9.53 19.60
CA LYS A 125 15.25 9.22 18.29
C LYS A 125 14.53 9.99 17.20
N SER A 126 14.97 9.85 15.95
CA SER A 126 14.23 10.28 14.77
C SER A 126 13.67 9.09 14.03
N ARG A 127 12.38 9.13 13.72
CA ARG A 127 11.71 8.19 12.82
C ARG A 127 11.78 8.72 11.39
N VAL A 128 12.39 7.94 10.52
CA VAL A 128 12.38 8.14 9.08
C VAL A 128 11.26 7.31 8.47
N SER A 129 10.49 7.91 7.55
CA SER A 129 9.47 7.24 6.75
C SER A 129 9.59 7.66 5.29
N ILE A 130 9.71 6.68 4.40
CA ILE A 130 9.77 6.88 2.95
C ILE A 130 8.57 6.17 2.32
N ILE A 131 7.69 6.94 1.69
CA ILE A 131 6.44 6.46 1.11
C ILE A 131 6.48 6.67 -0.41
N PRO A 132 6.69 5.62 -1.21
CA PRO A 132 6.64 5.74 -2.65
C PRO A 132 5.21 5.69 -3.16
N HIS A 133 4.81 6.72 -3.90
CA HIS A 133 3.43 6.88 -4.41
C HIS A 133 3.23 6.26 -5.78
N GLY A 134 4.31 5.91 -6.48
CA GLY A 134 4.24 5.37 -7.83
C GLY A 134 4.11 6.45 -8.89
N ASN A 135 3.59 6.09 -10.06
CA ASN A 135 3.50 6.96 -11.23
C ASN A 135 2.08 7.05 -11.81
N VAL A 136 1.05 6.76 -11.00
CA VAL A 136 -0.34 6.84 -11.44
C VAL A 136 -0.74 8.31 -11.60
N PRO A 137 -1.22 8.73 -12.77
CA PRO A 137 -1.65 10.10 -12.98
C PRO A 137 -3.01 10.34 -12.31
N LEU A 138 -2.99 10.75 -11.04
CA LEU A 138 -4.20 10.87 -10.21
C LEU A 138 -5.27 11.80 -10.82
N ALA A 139 -4.87 12.84 -11.55
CA ALA A 139 -5.79 13.74 -12.26
C ALA A 139 -6.63 13.05 -13.36
N LYS A 140 -6.25 11.83 -13.77
CA LYS A 140 -6.93 11.02 -14.79
C LYS A 140 -7.77 9.89 -14.19
N LEU A 141 -7.79 9.77 -12.87
CA LEU A 141 -8.72 8.90 -12.15
C LEU A 141 -10.14 9.46 -12.25
N PRO A 142 -11.17 8.66 -11.91
CA PRO A 142 -12.55 9.01 -12.21
C PRO A 142 -12.95 10.34 -11.57
N SER A 143 -13.44 11.25 -12.40
CA SER A 143 -14.05 12.52 -12.00
C SER A 143 -15.42 12.63 -12.64
N LEU A 144 -16.38 13.26 -11.96
CA LEU A 144 -17.71 13.52 -12.53
C LEU A 144 -17.80 14.94 -13.10
N PRO A 145 -18.67 15.16 -14.12
CA PRO A 145 -19.00 16.51 -14.56
C PRO A 145 -19.42 17.40 -13.37
N GLY A 146 -18.87 18.61 -13.30
CA GLY A 146 -19.13 19.54 -12.20
C GLY A 146 -18.32 19.29 -10.92
N SER A 147 -17.36 18.37 -10.95
CA SER A 147 -16.37 18.25 -9.87
C SER A 147 -15.35 19.38 -9.90
N THR A 148 -14.89 19.80 -8.72
CA THR A 148 -13.83 20.82 -8.57
C THR A 148 -12.62 20.24 -7.85
N VAL A 149 -11.42 20.68 -8.24
CA VAL A 149 -10.18 20.25 -7.59
C VAL A 149 -9.95 21.09 -6.35
N LEU A 150 -9.93 20.44 -5.18
CA LEU A 150 -9.60 21.08 -3.91
C LEU A 150 -8.09 21.14 -3.69
N SER A 151 -7.38 20.06 -4.01
CA SER A 151 -5.92 20.00 -3.98
C SER A 151 -5.39 18.97 -4.96
N ASP A 152 -4.21 19.22 -5.52
CA ASP A 152 -3.53 18.32 -6.46
C ASP A 152 -2.04 18.29 -6.13
N THR A 153 -1.58 17.13 -5.66
CA THR A 153 -0.19 16.89 -5.30
C THR A 153 0.26 15.56 -5.90
N PRO A 154 1.58 15.33 -6.05
CA PRO A 154 2.08 14.06 -6.56
C PRO A 154 1.72 12.83 -5.71
N ALA A 155 1.30 13.01 -4.45
CA ALA A 155 0.94 11.95 -3.52
C ALA A 155 -0.59 11.69 -3.48
N GLN A 156 -1.37 12.73 -3.73
CA GLN A 156 -2.83 12.70 -3.61
C GLN A 156 -3.50 13.82 -4.40
N ILE A 157 -4.73 13.57 -4.85
CA ILE A 157 -5.64 14.59 -5.39
C ILE A 157 -6.95 14.54 -4.60
N MET A 158 -7.48 15.70 -4.24
CA MET A 158 -8.77 15.86 -3.58
C MET A 158 -9.73 16.62 -4.49
N LEU A 159 -10.95 16.09 -4.61
CA LEU A 159 -12.02 16.62 -5.44
C LEU A 159 -13.26 16.86 -4.59
N ILE A 160 -14.00 17.93 -4.87
CA ILE A 160 -15.38 18.08 -4.43
C ILE A 160 -16.29 17.61 -5.56
N MET A 161 -17.17 16.67 -5.27
CA MET A 161 -18.13 16.11 -6.22
C MET A 161 -19.52 16.73 -5.98
N PRO A 162 -20.35 16.89 -7.03
CA PRO A 162 -21.65 17.55 -6.94
C PRO A 162 -22.77 16.68 -6.36
N GLU A 163 -22.47 15.47 -5.89
CA GLU A 163 -23.45 14.53 -5.32
C GLU A 163 -22.96 14.02 -3.95
N THR A 164 -23.87 13.39 -3.19
CA THR A 164 -23.57 12.81 -1.88
C THR A 164 -22.66 11.58 -1.97
N SER A 165 -22.03 11.22 -0.85
CA SER A 165 -20.97 10.19 -0.82
C SER A 165 -21.41 8.81 -1.33
N ALA A 166 -22.59 8.32 -0.94
CA ALA A 166 -23.03 6.96 -1.30
C ALA A 166 -23.18 6.70 -2.82
N PRO A 167 -23.90 7.53 -3.61
CA PRO A 167 -23.98 7.34 -5.06
C PRO A 167 -22.61 7.53 -5.75
N ILE A 168 -21.82 8.52 -5.31
CA ILE A 168 -20.46 8.76 -5.81
C ILE A 168 -19.58 7.55 -5.62
N ALA A 169 -19.64 6.93 -4.45
CA ALA A 169 -18.83 5.78 -4.13
C ALA A 169 -19.13 4.61 -5.08
N ARG A 170 -20.41 4.34 -5.38
CA ARG A 170 -20.77 3.30 -6.36
C ARG A 170 -20.25 3.61 -7.77
N LYS A 171 -20.43 4.84 -8.24
CA LYS A 171 -19.97 5.29 -9.57
C LYS A 171 -18.46 5.16 -9.73
N ILE A 172 -17.69 5.68 -8.78
CA ILE A 172 -16.21 5.61 -8.81
C ILE A 172 -15.73 4.16 -8.74
N THR A 173 -16.35 3.34 -7.90
CA THR A 173 -15.96 1.92 -7.78
C THR A 173 -16.17 1.18 -9.09
N GLN A 174 -17.33 1.36 -9.73
CA GLN A 174 -17.61 0.72 -11.01
C GLN A 174 -16.66 1.21 -12.10
N ASP A 175 -16.43 2.53 -12.20
CA ASP A 175 -15.53 3.09 -13.21
C ASP A 175 -14.07 2.63 -13.03
N LEU A 176 -13.59 2.47 -11.80
CA LEU A 176 -12.28 1.86 -11.52
C LEU A 176 -12.23 0.39 -11.97
N ILE A 177 -13.26 -0.40 -11.68
CA ILE A 177 -13.34 -1.81 -12.11
C ILE A 177 -13.32 -1.91 -13.64
N ASP A 178 -14.09 -1.06 -14.32
CA ASP A 178 -14.14 -1.00 -15.79
C ASP A 178 -12.79 -0.62 -16.41
N ARG A 179 -11.94 0.09 -15.65
CA ARG A 179 -10.54 0.42 -15.99
C ARG A 179 -9.52 -0.66 -15.58
N GLY A 180 -9.98 -1.82 -15.11
CA GLY A 180 -9.14 -2.96 -14.75
C GLY A 180 -8.52 -2.89 -13.36
N TRP A 181 -8.99 -2.00 -12.48
CA TRP A 181 -8.63 -2.04 -11.07
C TRP A 181 -9.39 -3.16 -10.35
N LYS A 182 -8.72 -3.86 -9.44
CA LYS A 182 -9.35 -4.89 -8.61
C LYS A 182 -9.59 -4.35 -7.21
N THR A 183 -10.74 -4.64 -6.61
CA THR A 183 -11.02 -4.30 -5.21
C THR A 183 -10.02 -5.00 -4.29
N TYR A 184 -9.58 -4.31 -3.24
CA TYR A 184 -8.50 -4.79 -2.37
C TYR A 184 -8.64 -4.29 -0.93
N GLY A 185 -9.89 -4.19 -0.45
CA GLY A 185 -10.22 -3.83 0.92
C GLY A 185 -11.03 -2.55 1.05
N GLU A 186 -11.61 -2.38 2.23
CA GLU A 186 -12.37 -1.21 2.63
C GLU A 186 -12.18 -0.98 4.14
N ALA A 187 -12.05 0.29 4.52
CA ALA A 187 -11.91 0.72 5.91
C ALA A 187 -12.63 2.06 6.10
N GLY A 188 -13.82 2.00 6.70
CA GLY A 188 -14.69 3.18 6.84
C GLY A 188 -15.01 3.79 5.47
N PRO A 189 -14.74 5.10 5.24
CA PRO A 189 -14.98 5.75 3.96
C PRO A 189 -13.94 5.43 2.88
N THR A 190 -12.89 4.65 3.20
CA THR A 190 -11.78 4.37 2.29
C THR A 190 -11.95 3.03 1.62
N ARG A 191 -11.86 3.01 0.30
CA ARG A 191 -11.79 1.79 -0.52
C ARG A 191 -10.43 1.67 -1.15
N SER A 192 -9.88 0.46 -1.15
CA SER A 192 -8.58 0.18 -1.72
C SER A 192 -8.73 -0.65 -2.99
N PHE A 193 -7.89 -0.35 -3.97
CA PHE A 193 -7.85 -1.03 -5.26
C PHE A 193 -6.41 -1.34 -5.65
N VAL A 194 -6.20 -2.42 -6.41
CA VAL A 194 -4.87 -2.78 -6.91
C VAL A 194 -4.86 -2.89 -8.42
N GLN A 195 -3.76 -2.42 -9.00
CA GLN A 195 -3.40 -2.62 -10.40
C GLN A 195 -1.87 -2.60 -10.52
N GLY A 196 -1.29 -3.66 -11.07
CA GLY A 196 0.17 -3.81 -11.15
C GLY A 196 0.85 -3.62 -9.79
N SER A 197 1.83 -2.72 -9.75
CA SER A 197 2.57 -2.32 -8.55
C SER A 197 1.85 -1.34 -7.62
N THR A 198 0.67 -0.83 -7.98
CA THR A 198 0.02 0.23 -7.22
C THR A 198 -1.13 -0.28 -6.34
N LEU A 199 -1.18 0.22 -5.11
CA LEU A 199 -2.37 0.26 -4.26
C LEU A 199 -2.94 1.69 -4.33
N LEU A 200 -4.15 1.81 -4.88
CA LEU A 200 -4.94 3.04 -4.89
C LEU A 200 -5.90 3.05 -3.71
N ASN A 201 -5.83 4.08 -2.88
CA ASN A 201 -6.81 4.36 -1.83
C ASN A 201 -7.73 5.49 -2.28
N VAL A 202 -9.02 5.25 -2.16
CA VAL A 202 -10.09 6.18 -2.51
C VAL A 202 -10.91 6.44 -1.26
N MET A 203 -10.72 7.60 -0.64
CA MET A 203 -11.53 8.04 0.49
C MET A 203 -12.70 8.87 -0.03
N ILE A 204 -13.93 8.49 0.35
CA ILE A 204 -15.15 9.13 -0.09
C ILE A 204 -16.00 9.47 1.13
N SER A 205 -16.20 10.75 1.40
CA SER A 205 -17.02 11.23 2.52
C SER A 205 -17.94 12.36 2.07
N ASP A 206 -18.91 12.73 2.90
CA ASP A 206 -19.64 13.97 2.67
C ASP A 206 -18.67 15.17 2.79
N ALA A 207 -18.90 16.20 1.98
CA ALA A 207 -18.02 17.36 1.94
C ALA A 207 -18.30 18.28 3.16
N PRO A 208 -17.29 18.56 4.00
CA PRO A 208 -17.49 19.42 5.17
C PRO A 208 -18.03 20.80 4.78
N GLY A 209 -19.14 21.21 5.39
CA GLY A 209 -19.77 22.52 5.13
C GLY A 209 -20.44 22.67 3.75
N GLN A 210 -20.53 21.61 2.94
CA GLN A 210 -21.16 21.64 1.62
C GLN A 210 -22.25 20.58 1.50
N ALA A 211 -23.46 20.94 1.95
CA ALA A 211 -24.61 20.03 1.92
C ALA A 211 -24.88 19.50 0.50
N GLY A 212 -25.18 18.20 0.39
CA GLY A 212 -25.46 17.53 -0.88
C GLY A 212 -24.23 17.20 -1.73
N LYS A 213 -23.01 17.57 -1.29
CA LYS A 213 -21.75 17.28 -1.98
C LYS A 213 -20.91 16.28 -1.21
N SER A 214 -19.93 15.70 -1.90
CA SER A 214 -18.95 14.78 -1.31
C SER A 214 -17.53 15.22 -1.62
N MET A 215 -16.61 14.78 -0.77
CA MET A 215 -15.18 14.89 -0.98
C MET A 215 -14.65 13.52 -1.38
N VAL A 216 -13.86 13.49 -2.45
CA VAL A 216 -13.15 12.30 -2.92
C VAL A 216 -11.67 12.58 -2.87
N MET A 217 -10.91 11.75 -2.16
CA MET A 217 -9.46 11.81 -2.12
C MET A 217 -8.88 10.52 -2.70
N TYR A 218 -8.13 10.65 -3.78
CA TYR A 218 -7.32 9.57 -4.33
C TYR A 218 -5.89 9.71 -3.83
N SER A 219 -5.30 8.61 -3.39
CA SER A 219 -3.88 8.53 -3.04
C SER A 219 -3.33 7.17 -3.43
N THR A 220 -2.06 7.10 -3.77
CA THR A 220 -1.42 5.85 -4.19
C THR A 220 -0.18 5.55 -3.37
N VAL A 221 0.11 4.26 -3.24
CA VAL A 221 1.38 3.74 -2.76
C VAL A 221 1.81 2.55 -3.62
N LEU A 222 3.11 2.34 -3.77
CA LEU A 222 3.63 1.12 -4.37
C LEU A 222 3.52 -0.07 -3.41
N ARG A 223 3.32 -1.27 -3.97
CA ARG A 223 3.25 -2.55 -3.28
C ARG A 223 4.48 -3.40 -3.60
N SER A 224 5.14 -3.91 -2.57
CA SER A 224 6.36 -4.71 -2.70
C SER A 224 6.11 -6.12 -3.24
N ALA A 225 4.89 -6.62 -3.09
CA ALA A 225 4.52 -7.98 -3.51
C ALA A 225 3.09 -8.02 -4.06
N ASP A 226 2.88 -8.84 -5.09
CA ASP A 226 1.55 -9.18 -5.56
C ASP A 226 1.01 -10.35 -4.73
N LEU A 227 0.17 -10.03 -3.74
CA LEU A 227 -0.42 -10.99 -2.83
C LEU A 227 -1.89 -11.22 -3.21
N PRO A 228 -2.24 -12.36 -3.83
CA PRO A 228 -3.61 -12.62 -4.23
C PRO A 228 -4.52 -12.85 -3.01
N VAL A 229 -5.79 -12.51 -3.17
CA VAL A 229 -6.88 -12.84 -2.24
C VAL A 229 -7.97 -13.56 -3.02
N THR A 230 -8.80 -14.35 -2.33
CA THR A 230 -9.93 -15.05 -2.95
C THR A 230 -11.01 -14.08 -3.42
N ASP A 231 -11.86 -14.52 -4.34
CA ASP A 231 -12.94 -13.73 -4.93
C ASP A 231 -14.05 -13.35 -3.93
N ASP A 232 -14.22 -14.17 -2.90
CA ASP A 232 -15.13 -13.95 -1.77
C ASP A 232 -14.49 -13.15 -0.62
N ALA A 233 -13.27 -12.64 -0.80
CA ALA A 233 -12.52 -11.98 0.25
C ALA A 233 -13.21 -10.69 0.74
N THR A 234 -13.41 -10.62 2.05
CA THR A 234 -13.92 -9.45 2.76
C THR A 234 -12.93 -9.02 3.85
N ALA A 235 -13.12 -7.84 4.43
CA ALA A 235 -12.27 -7.30 5.49
C ALA A 235 -10.76 -7.40 5.16
N ILE A 236 -10.39 -7.14 3.90
CA ILE A 236 -9.01 -7.25 3.41
C ILE A 236 -8.16 -6.19 4.10
N GLN A 237 -7.03 -6.61 4.66
CA GLN A 237 -6.05 -5.76 5.33
C GLN A 237 -4.67 -6.08 4.77
N TYR A 238 -4.08 -5.10 4.10
CA TYR A 238 -2.75 -5.19 3.52
C TYR A 238 -1.74 -4.37 4.32
N SER A 239 -0.52 -4.89 4.44
CA SER A 239 0.61 -4.19 5.03
C SER A 239 1.86 -4.44 4.18
N ASP A 240 2.35 -3.39 3.52
CA ASP A 240 3.58 -3.50 2.73
C ASP A 240 4.81 -3.70 3.62
N ALA A 241 4.85 -3.00 4.76
CA ALA A 241 5.91 -3.10 5.75
C ALA A 241 6.15 -4.55 6.22
N LEU A 242 5.07 -5.33 6.36
CA LEU A 242 5.12 -6.75 6.72
C LEU A 242 5.02 -7.70 5.52
N THR A 243 4.86 -7.14 4.31
CA THR A 243 4.63 -7.85 3.05
C THR A 243 3.58 -8.94 3.20
N GLN A 244 2.41 -8.56 3.72
CA GLN A 244 1.33 -9.49 4.02
C GLN A 244 -0.05 -8.92 3.68
N VAL A 245 -0.99 -9.83 3.43
CA VAL A 245 -2.43 -9.54 3.31
C VAL A 245 -3.22 -10.52 4.17
N SER A 246 -4.20 -10.03 4.91
CA SER A 246 -5.17 -10.86 5.63
C SER A 246 -6.59 -10.53 5.18
N TRP A 247 -7.47 -11.52 5.16
CA TRP A 247 -8.86 -11.35 4.75
C TRP A 247 -9.77 -12.34 5.47
N GLN A 248 -11.06 -12.03 5.49
CA GLN A 248 -12.13 -12.96 5.85
C GLN A 248 -12.72 -13.57 4.59
N SER A 249 -13.20 -14.79 4.69
CA SER A 249 -13.84 -15.54 3.60
C SER A 249 -15.06 -16.27 4.17
N SER A 250 -16.11 -16.41 3.36
CA SER A 250 -17.30 -17.18 3.75
C SER A 250 -17.09 -18.69 3.59
N SER A 251 -16.06 -19.09 2.86
CA SER A 251 -15.64 -20.48 2.65
C SER A 251 -14.96 -21.10 3.88
N ASP A 252 -14.96 -22.43 3.95
CA ASP A 252 -14.20 -23.17 4.96
C ASP A 252 -12.68 -23.11 4.70
N PRO A 253 -11.84 -23.42 5.71
CA PRO A 253 -10.40 -23.22 5.57
C PRO A 253 -9.74 -23.98 4.42
N LYS A 254 -10.23 -25.19 4.09
CA LYS A 254 -9.62 -26.01 3.01
C LYS A 254 -9.96 -25.45 1.65
N GLU A 255 -11.18 -24.96 1.46
CA GLU A 255 -11.58 -24.29 0.23
C GLU A 255 -10.77 -23.01 0.00
N VAL A 256 -10.57 -22.19 1.04
CA VAL A 256 -9.72 -20.98 0.95
C VAL A 256 -8.30 -21.33 0.55
N ILE A 257 -7.72 -22.38 1.12
CA ILE A 257 -6.38 -22.86 0.75
C ILE A 257 -6.33 -23.32 -0.70
N ALA A 258 -7.30 -24.12 -1.15
CA ALA A 258 -7.33 -24.62 -2.52
C ALA A 258 -7.43 -23.47 -3.54
N ARG A 259 -8.32 -22.51 -3.32
CA ARG A 259 -8.45 -21.32 -4.19
C ARG A 259 -7.19 -20.47 -4.18
N THR A 260 -6.60 -20.22 -3.01
CA THR A 260 -5.37 -19.43 -2.88
C THR A 260 -4.18 -20.13 -3.54
N LYS A 261 -4.07 -21.46 -3.41
CA LYS A 261 -3.06 -22.26 -4.09
C LYS A 261 -3.14 -22.08 -5.61
N SER A 262 -4.33 -22.18 -6.20
CA SER A 262 -4.51 -21.96 -7.65
C SER A 262 -4.10 -20.54 -8.08
N LEU A 263 -4.44 -19.51 -7.30
CA LEU A 263 -4.03 -18.12 -7.57
C LEU A 263 -2.51 -17.95 -7.50
N MET A 264 -1.87 -18.58 -6.52
CA MET A 264 -0.41 -18.56 -6.34
C MET A 264 0.31 -19.30 -7.48
N GLU A 265 -0.18 -20.48 -7.87
CA GLU A 265 0.36 -21.27 -8.98
C GLU A 265 0.24 -20.53 -10.32
N ALA A 266 -0.87 -19.81 -10.55
CA ALA A 266 -1.03 -18.93 -11.70
C ALA A 266 -0.01 -17.77 -11.74
N GLN A 267 0.53 -17.37 -10.59
CA GLN A 267 1.62 -16.40 -10.46
C GLN A 267 3.02 -17.03 -10.51
N GLY A 268 3.13 -18.35 -10.78
CA GLY A 268 4.40 -19.07 -10.87
C GLY A 268 4.97 -19.54 -9.53
N TRP A 269 4.21 -19.43 -8.43
CA TRP A 269 4.63 -19.97 -7.14
C TRP A 269 4.33 -21.46 -7.05
N LYS A 270 5.21 -22.22 -6.40
CA LYS A 270 5.02 -23.66 -6.18
C LYS A 270 4.75 -23.93 -4.71
N SER A 271 3.72 -24.72 -4.43
CA SER A 271 3.49 -25.25 -3.08
C SER A 271 4.66 -26.17 -2.69
N THR A 272 5.15 -26.04 -1.45
CA THR A 272 6.22 -26.92 -0.93
C THR A 272 5.67 -28.17 -0.26
N THR A 273 4.35 -28.24 -0.07
CA THR A 273 3.64 -29.40 0.47
C THR A 273 2.48 -29.76 -0.46
N THR A 274 2.21 -31.06 -0.60
CA THR A 274 1.07 -31.53 -1.41
C THR A 274 -0.26 -31.11 -0.79
N GLU A 275 -0.37 -31.30 0.53
CA GLU A 275 -1.53 -30.99 1.36
C GLU A 275 -1.22 -29.87 2.37
N PRO A 276 -2.22 -29.13 2.87
CA PRO A 276 -2.01 -28.17 3.95
C PRO A 276 -1.70 -28.88 5.27
N LEU A 277 -0.82 -28.27 6.06
CA LEU A 277 -0.42 -28.74 7.39
C LEU A 277 -1.30 -28.08 8.46
N TYR A 278 -1.66 -28.81 9.52
CA TYR A 278 -2.35 -28.22 10.67
C TYR A 278 -1.32 -27.90 11.77
N ILE A 279 -1.07 -26.61 12.02
CA ILE A 279 -0.01 -26.11 12.91
C ILE A 279 -0.60 -25.00 13.78
N ASP A 280 -0.42 -25.09 15.11
CA ASP A 280 -0.89 -24.08 16.08
C ASP A 280 -2.35 -23.66 15.88
N TYR A 281 -3.22 -24.65 15.67
CA TYR A 281 -4.66 -24.48 15.41
C TYR A 281 -5.00 -23.71 14.12
N LYS A 282 -4.12 -23.80 13.11
CA LYS A 282 -4.32 -23.18 11.79
C LYS A 282 -3.95 -24.15 10.69
N TRP A 283 -4.70 -24.09 9.60
CA TRP A 283 -4.29 -24.70 8.35
C TRP A 283 -3.21 -23.83 7.70
N THR A 284 -2.10 -24.45 7.30
CA THR A 284 -0.91 -23.76 6.82
C THR A 284 -0.43 -24.36 5.51
N MET A 285 -0.13 -23.51 4.53
CA MET A 285 0.51 -23.90 3.28
C MET A 285 1.67 -22.97 2.97
N PHE A 286 2.75 -23.53 2.44
CA PHE A 286 3.97 -22.82 2.11
C PHE A 286 4.17 -22.80 0.59
N PHE A 287 4.67 -21.68 0.07
CA PHE A 287 4.89 -21.46 -1.35
C PHE A 287 6.28 -20.89 -1.60
N ARG A 288 6.95 -21.34 -2.65
CA ARG A 288 8.25 -20.82 -3.09
C ARG A 288 8.23 -20.49 -4.59
N SER A 289 8.79 -19.34 -4.94
CA SER A 289 9.17 -18.99 -6.32
C SER A 289 10.62 -19.35 -6.61
N ASP A 290 11.47 -19.30 -5.58
CA ASP A 290 12.89 -19.64 -5.60
C ASP A 290 13.37 -20.05 -4.18
N PRO A 291 14.62 -20.52 -4.00
CA PRO A 291 15.11 -20.99 -2.70
C PRO A 291 15.14 -19.93 -1.59
N LYS A 292 15.24 -18.64 -1.93
CA LYS A 292 15.35 -17.51 -0.99
C LYS A 292 14.04 -16.77 -0.76
N THR A 293 12.97 -17.13 -1.47
CA THR A 293 11.67 -16.46 -1.35
C THR A 293 10.62 -17.45 -0.88
N LEU A 294 9.99 -17.15 0.26
CA LEU A 294 8.96 -17.98 0.88
C LEU A 294 7.70 -17.15 1.14
N ARG A 295 6.54 -17.72 0.80
CA ARG A 295 5.24 -17.26 1.31
C ARG A 295 4.61 -18.33 2.19
N LYS A 296 3.94 -17.88 3.25
CA LYS A 296 3.12 -18.72 4.13
C LYS A 296 1.68 -18.23 4.09
N LEU A 297 0.77 -19.13 3.76
CA LEU A 297 -0.66 -18.96 3.95
C LEU A 297 -1.04 -19.64 5.27
N GLU A 298 -1.63 -18.89 6.19
CA GLU A 298 -2.29 -19.41 7.38
C GLU A 298 -3.79 -19.17 7.27
N VAL A 299 -4.62 -20.17 7.57
CA VAL A 299 -6.09 -20.06 7.56
C VAL A 299 -6.64 -20.62 8.87
N ARG A 300 -7.47 -19.81 9.54
CA ARG A 300 -8.19 -20.17 10.76
C ARG A 300 -9.67 -20.30 10.45
N ASP A 301 -10.31 -21.29 11.07
CA ASP A 301 -11.77 -21.38 11.12
C ASP A 301 -12.32 -20.22 11.96
N LEU A 302 -13.30 -19.49 11.42
CA LEU A 302 -14.06 -18.46 12.11
C LEU A 302 -15.54 -18.73 11.84
N LYS A 303 -16.18 -19.62 12.59
CA LYS A 303 -17.58 -19.98 12.32
C LYS A 303 -18.52 -18.75 12.40
N PRO A 304 -19.26 -18.39 11.32
CA PRO A 304 -19.21 -18.97 9.96
C PRO A 304 -18.08 -18.40 9.08
N GLY A 305 -17.35 -19.26 8.38
CA GLY A 305 -16.29 -18.90 7.43
C GLY A 305 -14.87 -19.06 7.98
N SER A 306 -13.94 -18.30 7.42
CA SER A 306 -12.50 -18.41 7.71
C SER A 306 -11.80 -17.06 7.73
N ARG A 307 -10.64 -17.00 8.39
CA ARG A 307 -9.69 -15.89 8.23
C ARG A 307 -8.35 -16.39 7.75
N ALA A 308 -7.90 -15.81 6.65
CA ALA A 308 -6.63 -16.10 6.03
C ALA A 308 -5.61 -14.98 6.23
N LEU A 309 -4.34 -15.35 6.22
CA LEU A 309 -3.18 -14.47 6.23
C LEU A 309 -2.15 -15.06 5.26
N LEU A 310 -1.87 -14.34 4.18
CA LEU A 310 -0.77 -14.63 3.26
C LEU A 310 0.38 -13.66 3.55
N LYS A 311 1.54 -14.18 3.95
CA LYS A 311 2.73 -13.39 4.27
C LYS A 311 3.92 -13.85 3.45
N GLU A 312 4.65 -12.91 2.87
CA GLU A 312 5.98 -13.14 2.29
C GLU A 312 7.06 -12.93 3.36
N PHE A 313 8.05 -13.81 3.36
CA PHE A 313 9.21 -13.74 4.24
C PHE A 313 10.41 -13.25 3.45
N LEU A 314 11.16 -12.32 4.03
CA LEU A 314 12.48 -11.97 3.54
C LEU A 314 13.45 -13.14 3.79
N PRO A 315 14.54 -13.27 3.02
CA PRO A 315 15.48 -14.38 3.15
C PRO A 315 15.96 -14.62 4.59
N GLU A 316 16.19 -13.55 5.35
CA GLU A 316 16.64 -13.56 6.74
C GLU A 316 15.55 -13.94 7.76
N GLU A 317 14.29 -14.05 7.35
CA GLU A 317 13.15 -14.35 8.23
C GLU A 317 12.56 -15.74 7.99
N ILE A 318 13.08 -16.49 7.02
CA ILE A 318 12.53 -17.79 6.62
C ILE A 318 12.56 -18.73 7.83
N PRO A 319 11.39 -19.17 8.34
CA PRO A 319 11.35 -20.13 9.44
C PRO A 319 11.78 -21.51 8.96
N ASP A 320 12.26 -22.33 9.89
CA ASP A 320 12.41 -23.77 9.66
C ASP A 320 11.06 -24.35 9.25
N GLN A 321 11.02 -25.02 8.10
CA GLN A 321 9.79 -25.59 7.58
C GLN A 321 9.57 -26.98 8.19
N PRO A 322 8.44 -27.25 8.84
CA PRO A 322 8.10 -28.61 9.22
C PRO A 322 7.90 -29.44 7.96
N THR A 323 8.59 -30.58 7.88
CA THR A 323 8.52 -31.52 6.74
C THR A 323 7.34 -32.48 6.83
N THR A 324 6.71 -32.58 8.00
CA THR A 324 5.57 -33.47 8.28
C THR A 324 4.48 -32.73 9.06
N ALA A 325 3.22 -33.03 8.76
CA ALA A 325 2.11 -32.55 9.57
C ALA A 325 2.27 -33.05 11.01
N ALA A 326 2.10 -32.17 12.00
CA ALA A 326 2.00 -32.61 13.38
C ALA A 326 0.74 -33.49 13.53
N PRO A 327 0.80 -34.62 14.25
CA PRO A 327 -0.39 -35.40 14.57
C PRO A 327 -1.28 -34.57 15.50
N GLY A 328 -2.26 -33.88 14.93
CA GLY A 328 -3.24 -33.07 15.65
C GLY A 328 -4.57 -33.12 14.93
N ASN A 329 -5.62 -33.53 15.66
CA ASN A 329 -6.96 -33.76 15.13
C ASN A 329 -7.54 -32.49 14.44
N PRO A 330 -8.15 -32.63 13.25
CA PRO A 330 -8.87 -31.54 12.57
C PRO A 330 -10.15 -31.12 13.30
#